data_AF-A0A3A1QX50-F1
#
_entry.id   AF-A0A3A1QX50-F1
#
_cell.length_a   1.000
_cell.length_b   1.000
_cell.length_c   1.000
_cell.angle_alpha   90.00
_cell.angle_beta   90.00
_cell.angle_gamma   90.00
#
_symmetry.space_group_name_H-M   'P 1'
#
loop_
_entity.id
_entity.type
_entity.pdbx_description
1 polymer ?
#
loop_
_entity_poly.entity_id
_entity_poly.type
_entity_poly.pdbx_seq_one_letter_code
_entity_poly.pdbx_strand_id
1 'polypeptide(L)'
;MKLLQNVVNHKINNITGDELLGYGKQFKVKINPEQAEKIAGYLRGKNINVFNPSERSKVIKEIAKIAGPSTAKEVNKIFTKFTS
;
A
#
# COMPACT_ATOMS: atom_id res chain seq x y z
N MET A 1 1.31 4.90 -18.94
CA MET A 1 0.38 6.04 -19.15
C MET A 1 0.30 6.88 -17.88
N LYS A 2 0.45 8.21 -17.96
CA LYS A 2 0.49 9.11 -16.78
C LYS A 2 -0.85 9.19 -16.02
N LEU A 3 -1.98 8.96 -16.69
CA LEU A 3 -3.31 9.04 -16.07
C LEU A 3 -3.52 7.96 -14.99
N LEU A 4 -3.22 6.69 -15.29
CA LEU A 4 -3.35 5.59 -14.33
C LEU A 4 -2.46 5.80 -13.09
N GLN A 5 -1.23 6.26 -13.31
CA GLN A 5 -0.29 6.58 -12.23
C GLN A 5 -0.84 7.66 -11.30
N ASN A 6 -1.39 8.75 -11.85
CA ASN A 6 -1.97 9.82 -11.05
C ASN A 6 -3.17 9.33 -10.23
N VAL A 7 -4.05 8.50 -10.80
CA VAL A 7 -5.21 7.94 -10.08
C VAL A 7 -4.75 7.06 -8.93
N VAL A 8 -3.80 6.15 -9.16
CA VAL A 8 -3.27 5.25 -8.12
C VAL A 8 -2.55 6.01 -7.03
N ASN A 9 -1.68 6.97 -7.39
CA ASN A 9 -1.00 7.81 -6.41
C ASN A 9 -2.00 8.63 -5.59
N HIS A 10 -3.01 9.22 -6.22
CA HIS A 10 -4.05 9.97 -5.50
C HIS A 10 -4.84 9.06 -4.54
N LYS A 11 -5.16 7.83 -4.97
CA LYS A 11 -5.85 6.85 -4.12
C LYS A 11 -5.01 6.48 -2.90
N ILE A 12 -3.73 6.20 -3.07
CA ILE A 12 -2.82 5.85 -1.97
C ILE A 12 -2.65 7.01 -0.98
N ASN A 13 -2.58 8.25 -1.48
CA ASN A 13 -2.43 9.43 -0.64
C ASN A 13 -3.68 9.77 0.19
N ASN A 14 -4.83 9.18 -0.14
CA ASN A 14 -6.10 9.39 0.56
C ASN A 14 -6.67 8.09 1.15
N ILE A 15 -5.90 6.99 1.15
CA ILE A 15 -6.41 5.69 1.53
C ILE A 15 -6.76 5.64 3.03
N THR A 16 -7.80 4.88 3.35
CA THR A 16 -8.26 4.64 4.72
C THR A 16 -7.94 3.23 5.21
N GLY A 17 -7.94 3.02 6.53
CA GLY A 17 -7.77 1.69 7.12
C GLY A 17 -8.85 0.71 6.66
N ASP A 18 -10.09 1.18 6.52
CA ASP A 18 -11.21 0.35 6.05
C ASP A 18 -11.04 -0.07 4.59
N GLU A 19 -10.62 0.85 3.71
CA GLU A 19 -10.28 0.50 2.32
C GLU A 19 -9.14 -0.52 2.24
N LEU A 20 -8.09 -0.35 3.06
CA LEU A 20 -7.01 -1.33 3.15
C LEU A 20 -7.50 -2.69 3.62
N LEU A 21 -8.41 -2.76 4.59
CA LEU A 21 -9.03 -4.01 5.03
C LEU A 21 -9.85 -4.66 3.90
N GLY A 22 -10.63 -3.87 3.17
CA GLY A 22 -11.37 -4.33 2.00
C GLY A 22 -10.44 -4.94 0.94
N TYR A 23 -9.35 -4.24 0.61
CA TYR A 23 -8.33 -4.75 -0.31
C TYR A 23 -7.61 -5.97 0.25
N GLY A 24 -7.35 -6.01 1.56
CA GLY A 24 -6.75 -7.16 2.23
C GLY A 24 -7.58 -8.42 2.00
N LYS A 25 -8.90 -8.33 2.16
CA LYS A 25 -9.82 -9.43 1.85
C LYS A 25 -9.78 -9.81 0.36
N GLN A 26 -9.85 -8.82 -0.54
CA GLN A 26 -9.87 -9.05 -1.99
C GLN A 26 -8.60 -9.74 -2.50
N PHE A 27 -7.44 -9.36 -1.97
CA PHE A 27 -6.14 -9.88 -2.38
C PHE A 27 -5.59 -10.98 -1.45
N LYS A 28 -6.41 -11.45 -0.50
CA LYS A 28 -6.05 -12.47 0.51
C LYS A 28 -4.85 -12.09 1.40
N VAL A 29 -4.62 -10.79 1.60
CA VAL A 29 -3.61 -10.25 2.50
C VAL A 29 -4.17 -10.23 3.93
N LYS A 30 -3.49 -10.90 4.85
CA LYS A 30 -3.89 -10.92 6.26
C LYS A 30 -3.40 -9.66 6.98
N ILE A 31 -4.33 -8.73 7.23
CA ILE A 31 -4.13 -7.56 8.10
C ILE A 31 -5.32 -7.40 9.04
N ASN A 32 -5.06 -6.90 10.24
CA ASN A 32 -6.10 -6.52 11.19
C ASN A 32 -6.43 -5.01 11.08
N PRO A 33 -7.54 -4.54 11.69
CA PRO A 33 -7.94 -3.13 11.60
C PRO A 33 -6.90 -2.14 12.11
N GLU A 34 -6.20 -2.45 13.19
CA GLU A 34 -5.16 -1.58 13.75
C GLU A 34 -3.95 -1.45 12.82
N GLN A 35 -3.52 -2.56 12.20
CA GLN A 35 -2.46 -2.57 11.20
C GLN A 35 -2.87 -1.76 9.97
N ALA A 36 -4.11 -1.94 9.52
CA ALA A 36 -4.63 -1.23 8.36
C ALA A 36 -4.67 0.28 8.61
N GLU A 37 -5.16 0.73 9.77
CA GLU A 37 -5.17 2.16 10.10
C GLU A 37 -3.75 2.74 10.24
N LYS A 38 -2.83 2.01 10.87
CA LYS A 38 -1.42 2.44 10.95
C LYS A 38 -0.77 2.57 9.58
N ILE A 39 -1.02 1.63 8.68
CA ILE A 39 -0.52 1.69 7.29
C ILE A 39 -1.16 2.88 6.55
N ALA A 40 -2.49 3.04 6.64
CA ALA A 40 -3.20 4.15 6.01
C ALA A 40 -2.68 5.51 6.51
N GLY A 41 -2.50 5.66 7.83
CA GLY A 41 -1.92 6.85 8.44
C GLY A 41 -0.50 7.15 7.97
N TYR A 42 0.31 6.12 7.71
CA TYR A 42 1.63 6.30 7.11
C TYR A 42 1.56 6.77 5.65
N LEU A 43 0.63 6.24 4.86
CA LEU A 43 0.50 6.53 3.43
C LEU A 43 -0.15 7.89 3.15
N ARG A 44 -1.12 8.28 3.98
CA ARG A 44 -1.94 9.47 3.79
C ARG A 44 -1.11 10.76 3.81
N GLY A 45 -1.33 11.63 2.83
CA GLY A 45 -0.68 12.94 2.76
C GLY A 45 0.82 12.94 2.40
N LYS A 46 1.48 11.78 2.28
CA LYS A 46 2.92 11.71 1.98
C LYS A 46 3.29 11.92 0.52
N ASN A 47 2.32 12.09 -0.36
CA ASN A 47 2.50 12.24 -1.81
C ASN A 47 3.35 11.11 -2.43
N ILE A 48 3.12 9.88 -1.98
CA ILE A 48 3.92 8.71 -2.36
C ILE A 48 3.66 8.37 -3.83
N ASN A 49 4.75 8.16 -4.58
CA ASN A 49 4.68 7.62 -5.93
C ASN A 49 5.04 6.12 -5.94
N VAL A 50 4.06 5.24 -5.95
CA VAL A 50 4.31 3.78 -5.90
C VAL A 50 4.89 3.19 -7.19
N PHE A 51 4.94 3.97 -8.27
CA PHE A 51 5.63 3.61 -9.50
C PHE A 51 7.13 3.93 -9.44
N ASN A 52 7.58 4.75 -8.47
CA ASN A 52 8.99 4.95 -8.19
C ASN A 52 9.51 3.77 -7.35
N PRO A 53 10.46 2.96 -7.84
CA PRO A 53 10.96 1.79 -7.13
C PRO A 53 11.53 2.10 -5.74
N SER A 54 12.19 3.26 -5.59
CA SER A 54 12.79 3.68 -4.32
C SER A 54 11.73 4.05 -3.28
N GLU A 55 10.69 4.77 -3.68
CA GLU A 55 9.57 5.11 -2.80
C GLU A 55 8.74 3.88 -2.44
N ARG A 56 8.45 3.04 -3.44
CA ARG A 56 7.77 1.75 -3.22
C ARG A 56 8.53 0.88 -2.22
N SER A 57 9.85 0.79 -2.33
CA SER A 57 10.68 0.04 -1.37
C SER A 57 10.53 0.56 0.05
N LYS A 58 10.50 1.89 0.25
CA LYS A 58 10.25 2.51 1.57
C LYS A 58 8.88 2.12 2.11
N VAL A 59 7.83 2.20 1.30
CA VAL A 59 6.48 1.78 1.68
C VAL A 59 6.45 0.33 2.14
N ILE A 60 7.03 -0.58 1.35
CA ILE A 60 7.04 -2.02 1.69
C ILE A 60 7.81 -2.27 2.99
N LYS A 61 8.91 -1.57 3.25
CA LYS A 61 9.64 -1.67 4.52
C LYS A 61 8.80 -1.22 5.71
N GLU A 62 8.04 -0.14 5.58
CA GLU A 62 7.18 0.34 6.66
C GLU A 62 5.99 -0.59 6.91
N ILE A 63 5.40 -1.14 5.84
CA ILE A 63 4.38 -2.19 5.97
C ILE A 63 4.94 -3.42 6.69
N ALA A 64 6.20 -3.80 6.40
CA ALA A 64 6.84 -4.93 7.08
C ALA A 64 7.03 -4.69 8.58
N LYS A 65 7.32 -3.45 8.99
CA LYS A 65 7.42 -3.07 10.41
C LYS A 65 6.07 -3.11 11.12
N ILE A 66 4.99 -2.73 10.44
CA ILE A 66 3.64 -2.61 11.05
C ILE A 66 2.91 -3.97 11.06
N ALA A 67 2.95 -4.69 9.94
CA ALA A 67 2.13 -5.89 9.71
C ALA A 67 2.94 -7.17 9.49
N GLY A 68 4.28 -7.08 9.56
CA GLY A 68 5.17 -8.21 9.41
C GLY A 68 5.62 -8.48 7.97
N PRO A 69 6.71 -9.26 7.80
CA PRO A 69 7.35 -9.48 6.50
C PRO A 69 6.46 -10.25 5.51
N SER A 70 5.63 -11.18 6.00
CA SER A 70 4.72 -11.96 5.16
C SER A 70 3.69 -11.06 4.46
N THR A 71 3.03 -10.18 5.21
CA THR A 71 2.07 -9.21 4.69
C THR A 71 2.73 -8.25 3.71
N ALA A 72 3.90 -7.72 4.04
CA ALA A 72 4.64 -6.82 3.16
C ALA A 72 5.01 -7.49 1.83
N LYS A 73 5.34 -8.79 1.85
CA LYS A 73 5.61 -9.57 0.64
C LYS A 73 4.37 -9.69 -0.24
N GLU A 74 3.19 -9.91 0.34
CA GLU A 74 1.94 -9.96 -0.41
C GLU A 74 1.59 -8.60 -1.03
N VAL A 75 1.70 -7.52 -0.27
CA VAL A 75 1.48 -6.15 -0.79
C VAL A 75 2.47 -5.83 -1.91
N ASN A 76 3.74 -6.22 -1.78
CA ASN A 76 4.73 -6.00 -2.83
C ASN A 76 4.38 -6.72 -4.14
N LYS A 77 3.82 -7.93 -4.07
CA LYS A 77 3.32 -8.65 -5.26
C LYS A 77 2.20 -7.87 -5.95
N ILE A 78 1.28 -7.30 -5.17
CA ILE A 78 0.17 -6.49 -5.68
C ILE A 78 0.73 -5.26 -6.40
N PHE A 79 1.58 -4.47 -5.73
CA PHE A 79 2.18 -3.29 -6.36
C PHE A 79 2.94 -3.62 -7.64
N THR A 80 3.74 -4.70 -7.63
CA THR A 80 4.48 -5.14 -8.81
C THR A 80 3.52 -5.45 -9.96
N LYS A 81 2.42 -6.16 -9.72
CA LYS A 81 1.40 -6.46 -10.76
C LYS A 81 0.79 -5.22 -11.42
N PHE A 82 0.67 -4.10 -10.70
CA PHE A 82 0.06 -2.86 -11.22
C PHE A 82 1.08 -1.84 -11.73
N THR A 83 2.38 -2.08 -11.54
CA THR A 83 3.45 -1.14 -11.88
C THR A 83 4.49 -1.71 -12.84
N SER A 84 4.45 -3.04 -13.08
CA SER A 84 5.22 -3.74 -14.11
C SER A 84 4.66 -3.56 -15.51
#